data_AF-A0A9P8S7E7-F1
#
_entry.id   AF-A0A9P8S7E7-F1
#
_cell.length_a   1.000
_cell.length_b   1.000
_cell.length_c   1.000
_cell.angle_alpha   90.00
_cell.angle_beta   90.00
_cell.angle_gamma   90.00
#
_symmetry.space_group_name_H-M   'P 1'
#
loop_
_entity.id
_entity.type
_entity.pdbx_description
1 polymer ?
#
loop_
_entity_poly.entity_id
_entity_poly.type
_entity_poly.pdbx_seq_one_letter_code
_entity_poly.pdbx_strand_id
1 'polypeptide(L)'
;MAVRRALSPCALIRPLSASIIPILSKTHTHPSTIQRLQKTQSFASRSPPKAPSYADVFTLSDIPLSSFESVISRNGSSFTDLSPEEYYRVAQKFSDAINRGSSPWTSSFTGNAIPAETLHKVACIMRQITGPRSADAFATALWSTASEMGHRPSTLSLARQLVRSGAYGRVPQLRRVEARFKGLVSSGKDADALTAEGELLLEQGRPDAAAAVLTKALELSPRFEWRQYCRLCLGRAYLKMGKVDDAQGLFEKLAQEGLVEADMELAEMLRGSDADEARQRMYTAACNGRRETPHAFF
;
A
#
# COMPACT_ATOMS: atom_id res chain seq x y z
N MET A 1 -2.46 -17.27 -35.22
CA MET A 1 -1.52 -16.14 -35.43
C MET A 1 -2.34 -14.86 -35.30
N ALA A 2 -2.07 -13.86 -34.47
CA ALA A 2 -0.81 -13.43 -33.87
C ALA A 2 -1.03 -12.88 -32.45
N VAL A 3 0.04 -13.01 -31.66
CA VAL A 3 0.22 -12.63 -30.27
C VAL A 3 0.30 -11.11 -30.13
N ARG A 4 -0.42 -10.51 -29.17
CA ARG A 4 -0.12 -9.17 -28.64
C ARG A 4 0.48 -9.29 -27.24
N ARG A 5 1.80 -9.10 -27.15
CA ARG A 5 2.55 -8.90 -25.92
C ARG A 5 2.20 -7.53 -25.33
N ALA A 6 1.77 -7.49 -24.07
CA ALA A 6 1.64 -6.26 -23.29
C ALA A 6 2.98 -5.96 -22.60
N LEU A 7 3.48 -4.74 -22.75
CA LEU A 7 4.71 -4.22 -22.13
C LEU A 7 4.44 -3.80 -20.68
N SER A 8 5.37 -4.14 -19.78
CA SER A 8 5.33 -3.84 -18.35
C SER A 8 5.65 -2.36 -18.03
N PRO A 9 5.03 -1.76 -17.00
CA PRO A 9 5.30 -0.39 -16.58
C PRO A 9 6.51 -0.36 -15.62
N CYS A 10 7.72 -0.49 -16.16
CA CYS A 10 8.97 -0.21 -15.45
C CYS A 10 9.87 0.60 -16.37
N ALA A 11 9.49 1.85 -16.60
CA ALA A 11 10.35 2.86 -17.20
C ALA A 11 9.92 4.20 -16.62
N LEU A 12 10.65 4.68 -15.62
CA LEU A 12 10.93 6.10 -15.33
C LEU A 12 11.64 6.28 -13.97
N ILE A 13 12.76 5.57 -13.75
CA ILE A 13 13.80 6.02 -12.81
C ILE A 13 15.15 5.59 -13.40
N ARG A 14 15.86 6.53 -14.03
CA ARG A 14 17.28 6.34 -14.42
C ARG A 14 18.15 6.82 -13.26
N PRO A 15 19.14 6.03 -12.78
CA PRO A 15 20.22 6.58 -11.98
C PRO A 15 21.28 7.22 -12.90
N LEU A 16 21.76 8.40 -12.49
CA LEU A 16 22.95 9.04 -13.04
C LEU A 16 24.17 8.14 -12.78
N SER A 17 24.95 7.83 -13.80
CA SER A 17 26.27 7.19 -13.63
C SER A 17 27.33 7.87 -14.50
N ALA A 18 28.35 8.32 -13.79
CA ALA A 18 29.78 8.32 -14.07
C ALA A 18 30.31 8.65 -15.49
N SER A 19 31.12 9.70 -15.51
CA SER A 19 32.12 10.06 -16.51
C SER A 19 33.02 8.89 -16.93
N ILE A 20 33.17 8.68 -18.25
CA ILE A 20 34.33 8.01 -18.87
C ILE A 20 34.60 8.68 -20.23
N ILE A 21 35.82 9.19 -20.41
CA ILE A 21 36.38 9.68 -21.69
C ILE A 21 37.04 8.47 -22.41
N PRO A 22 36.90 8.32 -23.73
CA PRO A 22 38.10 8.18 -24.58
C PRO A 22 37.97 8.93 -25.94
N ILE A 23 38.96 9.73 -26.32
CA ILE A 23 40.10 9.46 -27.23
C ILE A 23 39.74 9.36 -28.72
N LEU A 24 40.43 10.23 -29.47
CA LEU A 24 40.42 10.48 -30.92
C LEU A 24 40.38 9.25 -31.84
N SER A 25 39.71 9.41 -32.98
CA SER A 25 40.22 8.92 -34.27
C SER A 25 39.80 9.82 -35.42
N LYS A 26 40.81 10.17 -36.23
CA LYS A 26 40.77 11.08 -37.38
C LYS A 26 40.27 10.32 -38.61
N THR A 27 39.30 10.88 -39.33
CA THR A 27 39.22 10.73 -40.79
C THR A 27 38.64 12.00 -41.39
N HIS A 28 39.42 12.58 -42.32
CA HIS A 28 39.10 13.76 -43.12
C HIS A 28 38.11 13.42 -44.24
N THR A 29 37.10 14.26 -44.45
CA THR A 29 36.57 14.62 -45.77
C THR A 29 36.07 16.07 -45.75
N HIS A 30 36.33 16.77 -46.86
CA HIS A 30 36.32 18.22 -47.08
C HIS A 30 34.92 18.76 -47.48
N PRO A 31 34.72 20.08 -47.71
CA PRO A 31 33.70 20.87 -47.04
C PRO A 31 32.52 21.22 -47.96
N SER A 32 31.30 21.09 -47.46
CA SER A 32 30.13 21.75 -48.06
C SER A 32 29.66 22.87 -47.15
N THR A 33 29.82 24.09 -47.67
CA THR A 33 29.35 25.36 -47.16
C THR A 33 27.91 25.26 -46.65
N ILE A 34 27.73 25.31 -45.33
CA ILE A 34 26.43 25.61 -44.71
C ILE A 34 26.57 26.96 -44.00
N GLN A 35 25.87 27.94 -44.58
CA GLN A 35 25.71 29.28 -44.04
C GLN A 35 25.29 29.24 -42.57
N ARG A 36 26.07 29.95 -41.77
CA ARG A 36 25.82 30.20 -40.35
C ARG A 36 24.62 31.13 -40.19
N LEU A 37 23.41 30.58 -40.16
CA LEU A 37 22.25 31.28 -39.63
C LEU A 37 22.28 31.16 -38.10
N GLN A 38 22.88 32.16 -37.46
CA GLN A 38 22.66 32.42 -36.04
C GLN A 38 21.19 32.84 -35.85
N LYS A 39 20.28 31.87 -35.78
CA LYS A 39 19.02 32.06 -35.06
C LYS A 39 19.29 31.67 -33.62
N THR A 40 19.56 32.68 -32.79
CA THR A 40 19.33 32.59 -31.35
C THR A 40 17.85 32.34 -31.11
N GLN A 41 17.43 31.08 -31.23
CA GLN A 41 16.18 30.64 -30.60
C GLN A 41 16.43 30.70 -29.10
N SER A 42 15.90 31.74 -28.46
CA SER A 42 15.72 31.71 -27.02
C SER A 42 14.78 30.55 -26.74
N PHE A 43 15.34 29.39 -26.37
CA PHE A 43 14.58 28.39 -25.66
C PHE A 43 14.16 29.08 -24.37
N ALA A 44 12.92 29.58 -24.34
CA ALA A 44 12.28 29.95 -23.09
C ALA A 44 12.44 28.73 -22.18
N SER A 45 13.27 28.86 -21.15
CA SER A 45 13.40 27.84 -20.12
C SER A 45 12.00 27.70 -19.52
N ARG A 46 11.25 26.71 -19.96
CA ARG A 46 10.02 26.32 -19.28
C ARG A 46 10.48 25.92 -17.89
N SER A 47 10.22 26.78 -16.91
CA SER A 47 10.41 26.47 -15.51
C SER A 47 9.77 25.11 -15.27
N PRO A 48 10.44 24.19 -14.55
CA PRO A 48 9.84 22.92 -14.22
C PRO A 48 8.48 23.19 -13.56
N PRO A 49 7.45 22.38 -13.86
CA PRO A 49 6.13 22.57 -13.25
C PRO A 49 6.31 22.66 -11.73
N LYS A 50 5.74 23.72 -11.13
CA LYS A 50 5.75 23.88 -9.67
C LYS A 50 5.20 22.60 -9.06
N ALA A 51 5.90 22.06 -8.06
CA ALA A 51 5.39 20.92 -7.31
C ALA A 51 3.98 21.27 -6.76
N PRO A 52 3.00 20.35 -6.87
CA PRO A 52 1.65 20.62 -6.41
C PRO A 52 1.67 20.98 -4.93
N SER A 53 0.85 21.97 -4.55
CA SER A 53 0.63 22.33 -3.16
C SER A 53 -0.03 21.17 -2.44
N TYR A 54 0.11 21.08 -1.11
CA TYR A 54 -0.69 20.12 -0.34
C TYR A 54 -2.20 20.34 -0.55
N ALA A 55 -2.64 21.59 -0.72
CA ALA A 55 -4.03 21.91 -1.03
C ALA A 55 -4.53 21.26 -2.34
N ASP A 56 -3.64 21.10 -3.33
CA ASP A 56 -3.99 20.46 -4.62
C ASP A 56 -4.12 18.93 -4.48
N VAL A 57 -3.41 18.34 -3.51
CA VAL A 57 -3.40 16.89 -3.27
C VAL A 57 -4.49 16.47 -2.29
N PHE A 58 -4.71 17.25 -1.24
CA PHE A 58 -5.65 16.98 -0.16
C PHE A 58 -6.98 17.72 -0.39
N THR A 59 -7.61 17.43 -1.51
CA THR A 59 -8.93 17.99 -1.87
C THR A 59 -10.02 16.91 -1.86
N LEU A 60 -11.22 17.30 -1.44
CA LEU A 60 -12.42 16.48 -1.47
C LEU A 60 -13.27 16.69 -2.74
N SER A 61 -12.79 17.47 -3.72
CA SER A 61 -13.55 17.76 -4.95
C SER A 61 -14.07 16.51 -5.67
N ASP A 62 -13.29 15.43 -5.66
CA ASP A 62 -13.64 14.14 -6.28
C ASP A 62 -14.09 13.07 -5.26
N ILE A 63 -14.33 13.47 -4.01
CA ILE A 63 -14.73 12.57 -2.92
C ILE A 63 -16.02 13.11 -2.29
N PRO A 64 -17.19 12.92 -2.92
CA PRO A 64 -18.46 13.33 -2.35
C PRO A 64 -18.84 12.48 -1.13
N LEU A 65 -19.82 12.96 -0.34
CA LEU A 65 -20.39 12.21 0.79
C LEU A 65 -20.87 10.81 0.39
N SER A 66 -21.42 10.66 -0.82
CA SER A 66 -21.88 9.36 -1.33
C SER A 66 -20.77 8.32 -1.46
N SER A 67 -19.50 8.74 -1.58
CA SER A 67 -18.35 7.82 -1.51
C SER A 67 -18.20 7.22 -0.11
N PHE A 68 -18.42 8.02 0.95
CA PHE A 68 -18.42 7.54 2.33
C PHE A 68 -19.61 6.60 2.58
N GLU A 69 -20.81 6.98 2.16
CA GLU A 69 -22.02 6.15 2.27
C GLU A 69 -21.86 4.80 1.57
N SER A 70 -21.28 4.80 0.37
CA SER A 70 -21.01 3.57 -0.39
C SER A 70 -20.03 2.64 0.33
N VAL A 71 -18.97 3.19 0.94
CA VAL A 71 -18.03 2.38 1.72
C VAL A 71 -18.67 1.89 3.02
N ILE A 72 -19.40 2.74 3.74
CA ILE A 72 -20.02 2.35 5.01
C ILE A 72 -21.08 1.26 4.79
N SER A 73 -21.96 1.44 3.80
CA SER A 73 -23.05 0.48 3.51
C SER A 73 -22.57 -0.93 3.20
N ARG A 74 -21.43 -1.09 2.52
CA ARG A 74 -20.87 -2.42 2.18
C ARG A 74 -20.02 -3.05 3.30
N ASN A 75 -19.66 -2.30 4.35
CA ASN A 75 -18.81 -2.78 5.45
C ASN A 75 -19.61 -3.19 6.72
N GLY A 76 -20.93 -3.34 6.60
CA GLY A 76 -21.80 -3.85 7.66
C GLY A 76 -21.69 -3.06 8.96
N SER A 77 -21.28 -3.73 10.05
CA SER A 77 -21.21 -3.14 11.40
C SER A 77 -19.91 -2.37 11.70
N SER A 78 -18.95 -2.31 10.76
CA SER A 78 -17.59 -1.79 11.02
C SER A 78 -17.52 -0.28 11.28
N PHE A 79 -18.52 0.49 10.84
CA PHE A 79 -18.56 1.96 10.93
C PHE A 79 -19.87 2.45 11.57
N THR A 80 -20.24 1.89 12.72
CA THR A 80 -21.53 2.15 13.37
C THR A 80 -21.51 3.27 14.42
N ASP A 81 -20.32 3.71 14.85
CA ASP A 81 -20.20 4.72 15.92
C ASP A 81 -20.69 6.12 15.54
N LEU A 82 -20.58 6.47 14.26
CA LEU A 82 -20.86 7.80 13.73
C LEU A 82 -21.62 7.68 12.41
N SER A 83 -22.38 8.71 12.06
CA SER A 83 -23.06 8.78 10.77
C SER A 83 -22.05 9.00 9.61
N PRO A 84 -22.40 8.66 8.36
CA PRO A 84 -21.58 8.98 7.20
C PRO A 84 -21.19 10.46 7.12
N GLU A 85 -22.12 11.37 7.47
CA GLU A 85 -21.89 12.81 7.50
C GLU A 85 -20.88 13.21 8.57
N GLU A 86 -20.89 12.56 9.73
CA GLU A 86 -19.93 12.81 10.81
C GLU A 86 -18.51 12.38 10.43
N TYR A 87 -18.36 11.19 9.81
CA TYR A 87 -17.09 10.77 9.25
C TYR A 87 -16.62 11.71 8.13
N TYR A 88 -17.51 12.14 7.25
CA TYR A 88 -17.19 13.07 6.17
C TYR A 88 -16.75 14.45 6.70
N ARG A 89 -17.41 14.96 7.76
CA ARG A 89 -17.02 16.22 8.43
C ARG A 89 -15.60 16.16 8.99
N VAL A 90 -15.12 15.01 9.44
CA VAL A 90 -13.72 14.85 9.87
C VAL A 90 -12.77 15.04 8.70
N ALA A 91 -13.05 14.46 7.53
CA ALA A 91 -12.26 14.68 6.33
C ALA A 91 -12.29 16.15 5.87
N GLN A 92 -13.46 16.81 5.95
CA GLN A 92 -13.58 18.24 5.65
C GLN A 92 -12.71 19.09 6.58
N LYS A 93 -12.76 18.86 7.89
CA LYS A 93 -11.90 19.56 8.87
C LYS A 93 -10.42 19.39 8.55
N PHE A 94 -10.02 18.19 8.14
CA PHE A 94 -8.63 17.90 7.76
C PHE A 94 -8.21 18.67 6.49
N SER A 95 -9.05 18.63 5.45
CA SER A 95 -8.88 19.39 4.20
C SER A 95 -8.77 20.90 4.46
N ASP A 96 -9.70 21.45 5.25
CA ASP A 96 -9.73 22.87 5.58
C ASP A 96 -8.49 23.33 6.36
N ALA A 97 -7.98 22.49 7.27
CA ALA A 97 -6.76 22.79 8.00
C ALA A 97 -5.54 22.87 7.06
N ILE A 98 -5.45 21.98 6.08
CA ILE A 98 -4.39 21.98 5.06
C ILE A 98 -4.52 23.21 4.16
N ASN A 99 -5.74 23.56 3.74
CA ASN A 99 -6.01 24.76 2.95
C ASN A 99 -5.64 26.06 3.69
N ARG A 100 -5.70 26.05 5.03
CA ARG A 100 -5.19 27.14 5.89
C ARG A 100 -3.68 27.11 6.15
N GLY A 101 -2.94 26.19 5.51
CA GLY A 101 -1.48 26.11 5.58
C GLY A 101 -0.92 25.07 6.55
N SER A 102 -1.76 24.24 7.17
CA SER A 102 -1.28 23.16 8.05
C SER A 102 -0.61 22.06 7.22
N SER A 103 0.48 21.48 7.74
CA SER A 103 1.16 20.38 7.05
C SER A 103 0.48 19.04 7.33
N PRO A 104 0.08 18.24 6.31
CA PRO A 104 -0.59 16.92 6.45
C PRO A 104 0.19 15.90 7.29
N TRP A 105 1.49 16.16 7.53
CA TRP A 105 2.40 15.27 8.24
C TRP A 105 2.69 15.72 9.67
N THR A 106 2.03 16.76 10.15
CA THR A 106 2.20 17.26 11.52
C THR A 106 0.98 16.91 12.37
N SER A 107 1.18 16.47 13.61
CA SER A 107 0.09 16.08 14.50
C SER A 107 -0.85 17.23 14.92
N SER A 108 -0.50 18.48 14.60
CA SER A 108 -1.15 19.70 15.10
C SER A 108 -2.45 20.08 14.36
N PHE A 109 -3.24 19.09 13.93
CA PHE A 109 -4.51 19.32 13.23
C PHE A 109 -5.70 19.61 14.15
N THR A 110 -5.59 19.29 15.43
CA THR A 110 -6.72 19.19 16.35
C THR A 110 -6.77 20.36 17.32
N GLY A 111 -7.08 21.55 16.81
CA GLY A 111 -7.55 22.67 17.65
C GLY A 111 -8.83 22.32 18.43
N ASN A 112 -9.54 21.27 18.02
CA ASN A 112 -10.54 20.52 18.80
C ASN A 112 -10.26 19.01 18.60
N ALA A 113 -10.19 18.24 19.70
CA ALA A 113 -9.67 16.87 19.76
C ALA A 113 -10.53 15.84 18.99
N ILE A 114 -10.22 15.59 17.72
CA ILE A 114 -10.75 14.41 17.00
C ILE A 114 -10.06 13.18 17.60
N PRO A 115 -10.80 12.16 18.09
CA PRO A 115 -10.20 10.96 18.65
C PRO A 115 -9.37 10.19 17.62
N ALA A 116 -8.27 9.57 18.06
CA ALA A 116 -7.39 8.83 17.16
C ALA A 116 -8.10 7.62 16.49
N GLU A 117 -9.06 7.01 17.19
CA GLU A 117 -9.91 5.96 16.63
C GLU A 117 -10.81 6.49 15.51
N THR A 118 -11.37 7.69 15.65
CA THR A 118 -12.16 8.32 14.58
C THR A 118 -11.30 8.63 13.36
N LEU A 119 -10.09 9.15 13.57
CA LEU A 119 -9.13 9.38 12.48
C LEU A 119 -8.77 8.06 11.77
N HIS A 120 -8.56 6.99 12.53
CA HIS A 120 -8.32 5.65 12.00
C HIS A 120 -9.50 5.19 11.12
N LYS A 121 -10.74 5.28 11.62
CA LYS A 121 -11.93 4.86 10.86
C LYS A 121 -12.13 5.67 9.58
N VAL A 122 -11.90 6.98 9.61
CA VAL A 122 -11.96 7.81 8.39
C VAL A 122 -10.85 7.43 7.41
N ALA A 123 -9.63 7.14 7.89
CA ALA A 123 -8.55 6.66 7.04
C ALA A 123 -8.89 5.32 6.36
N CYS A 124 -9.52 4.42 7.11
CA CYS A 124 -10.02 3.13 6.61
C CYS A 124 -11.10 3.31 5.54
N ILE A 125 -12.03 4.25 5.74
CA ILE A 125 -13.04 4.61 4.74
C ILE A 125 -12.36 5.17 3.49
N MET A 126 -11.48 6.17 3.65
CA MET A 126 -10.75 6.82 2.56
C MET A 126 -9.95 5.81 1.73
N ARG A 127 -9.27 4.86 2.37
CA ARG A 127 -8.50 3.82 1.67
C ARG A 127 -9.36 2.93 0.78
N GLN A 128 -10.64 2.78 1.13
CA GLN A 128 -11.59 1.94 0.41
C GLN A 128 -12.31 2.67 -0.74
N ILE A 129 -12.13 3.99 -0.87
CA ILE A 129 -12.66 4.78 -1.99
C ILE A 129 -11.74 4.58 -3.19
N THR A 130 -12.28 4.01 -4.27
CA THR A 130 -11.53 3.71 -5.49
C THR A 130 -11.55 4.89 -6.46
N GLY A 131 -10.41 5.19 -7.08
CA GLY A 131 -10.30 6.20 -8.15
C GLY A 131 -9.42 7.40 -7.78
N PRO A 132 -9.84 8.28 -6.85
CA PRO A 132 -9.12 9.52 -6.59
C PRO A 132 -7.86 9.30 -5.74
N ARG A 133 -6.71 9.75 -6.24
CA ARG A 133 -5.42 9.70 -5.52
C ARG A 133 -5.45 10.49 -4.20
N SER A 134 -6.32 11.49 -4.10
CA SER A 134 -6.52 12.27 -2.88
C SER A 134 -7.02 11.38 -1.74
N ALA A 135 -7.86 10.36 -2.00
CA ALA A 135 -8.36 9.47 -0.95
C ALA A 135 -7.23 8.65 -0.30
N ASP A 136 -6.31 8.11 -1.10
CA ASP A 136 -5.12 7.42 -0.58
C ASP A 136 -4.19 8.37 0.20
N ALA A 137 -4.07 9.64 -0.25
CA ALA A 137 -3.31 10.66 0.46
C ALA A 137 -3.95 10.98 1.83
N PHE A 138 -5.27 11.17 1.88
CA PHE A 138 -6.02 11.36 3.13
C PHE A 138 -5.85 10.17 4.06
N ALA A 139 -6.02 8.94 3.57
CA ALA A 139 -5.86 7.73 4.38
C ALA A 139 -4.48 7.69 5.05
N THR A 140 -3.43 7.94 4.26
CA THR A 140 -2.03 7.96 4.74
C THR A 140 -1.82 9.03 5.82
N ALA A 141 -2.30 10.25 5.60
CA ALA A 141 -2.11 11.36 6.53
C ALA A 141 -2.93 11.18 7.83
N LEU A 142 -4.16 10.67 7.72
CA LEU A 142 -5.02 10.39 8.86
C LEU A 142 -4.48 9.24 9.73
N TRP A 143 -4.03 8.13 9.13
CA TRP A 143 -3.34 7.07 9.88
C TRP A 143 -2.02 7.56 10.49
N SER A 144 -1.25 8.38 9.77
CA SER A 144 -0.03 8.98 10.32
C SER A 144 -0.35 9.80 11.57
N THR A 145 -1.36 10.66 11.51
CA THR A 145 -1.81 11.50 12.64
C THR A 145 -2.28 10.64 13.82
N ALA A 146 -3.14 9.64 13.57
CA ALA A 146 -3.62 8.74 14.61
C ALA A 146 -2.49 7.88 15.24
N SER A 147 -1.53 7.44 14.44
CA SER A 147 -0.33 6.75 14.91
C SER A 147 0.50 7.63 15.84
N GLU A 148 0.73 8.89 15.47
CA GLU A 148 1.43 9.86 16.31
C GLU A 148 0.71 10.14 17.64
N MET A 149 -0.63 10.08 17.64
CA MET A 149 -1.46 10.16 18.85
C MET A 149 -1.41 8.90 19.74
N GLY A 150 -0.65 7.87 19.35
CA GLY A 150 -0.50 6.65 20.13
C GLY A 150 -1.34 5.47 19.64
N HIS A 151 -2.20 5.66 18.62
CA HIS A 151 -3.15 4.64 18.21
C HIS A 151 -2.48 3.52 17.44
N ARG A 152 -2.47 2.32 18.05
CA ARG A 152 -1.80 1.13 17.55
C ARG A 152 -2.35 0.66 16.20
N PRO A 153 -3.67 0.47 15.99
CA PRO A 153 -4.19 0.01 14.70
C PRO A 153 -3.68 0.85 13.53
N SER A 154 -3.78 2.18 13.61
CA SER A 154 -3.24 3.08 12.58
C SER A 154 -1.74 2.95 12.31
N THR A 155 -0.94 2.63 13.33
CA THR A 155 0.49 2.35 13.15
C THR A 155 0.67 1.10 12.30
N LEU A 156 -0.10 0.05 12.57
CA LEU A 156 -0.03 -1.22 11.86
C LEU A 156 -0.62 -1.13 10.45
N SER A 157 -1.80 -0.53 10.26
CA SER A 157 -2.43 -0.41 8.94
C SER A 157 -1.55 0.41 7.99
N LEU A 158 -0.96 1.52 8.46
CA LEU A 158 -0.06 2.33 7.65
C LEU A 158 1.27 1.62 7.39
N ALA A 159 1.88 0.96 8.38
CA ALA A 159 3.09 0.17 8.15
C ALA A 159 2.85 -0.89 7.07
N ARG A 160 1.75 -1.63 7.15
CA ARG A 160 1.36 -2.64 6.16
C ARG A 160 1.10 -2.03 4.77
N GLN A 161 0.45 -0.88 4.69
CA GLN A 161 0.28 -0.16 3.42
C GLN A 161 1.64 0.21 2.79
N LEU A 162 2.58 0.70 3.60
CA LEU A 162 3.92 1.05 3.13
C LEU A 162 4.70 -0.18 2.66
N VAL A 163 4.55 -1.32 3.33
CA VAL A 163 5.14 -2.60 2.90
C VAL A 163 4.62 -2.97 1.52
N ARG A 164 3.30 -3.05 1.34
CA ARG A 164 2.64 -3.47 0.09
C ARG A 164 2.90 -2.54 -1.10
N SER A 165 3.06 -1.26 -0.83
CA SER A 165 3.41 -0.27 -1.86
C SER A 165 4.92 -0.19 -2.15
N GLY A 166 5.75 -0.92 -1.39
CA GLY A 166 7.21 -0.81 -1.46
C GLY A 166 7.74 0.56 -1.01
N ALA A 167 6.94 1.34 -0.29
CA ALA A 167 7.27 2.67 0.20
C ALA A 167 7.89 2.66 1.61
N TYR A 168 7.85 1.51 2.31
CA TYR A 168 8.43 1.36 3.64
C TYR A 168 9.93 1.68 3.64
N GLY A 169 10.36 2.58 4.51
CA GLY A 169 11.73 3.11 4.60
C GLY A 169 12.08 4.17 3.54
N ARG A 170 11.16 4.51 2.64
CA ARG A 170 11.40 5.43 1.52
C ARG A 170 10.72 6.80 1.66
N VAL A 171 9.81 6.96 2.62
CA VAL A 171 9.05 8.20 2.82
C VAL A 171 9.52 8.90 4.10
N PRO A 172 10.37 9.94 4.01
CA PRO A 172 10.94 10.61 5.19
C PRO A 172 9.91 11.13 6.19
N GLN A 173 8.74 11.57 5.71
CA GLN A 173 7.64 12.10 6.51
C GLN A 173 7.03 11.04 7.42
N LEU A 174 7.13 9.75 7.06
CA LEU A 174 6.49 8.64 7.78
C LEU A 174 7.44 7.90 8.72
N ARG A 175 8.68 8.39 8.89
CA ARG A 175 9.69 7.76 9.77
C ARG A 175 9.23 7.56 11.21
N ARG A 176 8.38 8.46 11.73
CA ARG A 176 7.82 8.32 13.08
C ARG A 176 6.89 7.12 13.19
N VAL A 177 6.04 6.89 12.19
CA VAL A 177 5.17 5.71 12.12
C VAL A 177 6.01 4.44 12.03
N GLU A 178 7.04 4.43 11.18
CA GLU A 178 7.96 3.30 11.06
C GLU A 178 8.72 3.03 12.36
N ALA A 179 9.16 4.06 13.08
CA ALA A 179 9.81 3.91 14.38
C ALA A 179 8.86 3.30 15.42
N ARG A 180 7.59 3.72 15.43
CA ARG A 180 6.57 3.13 16.31
C ARG A 180 6.31 1.66 15.95
N PHE A 181 6.16 1.34 14.67
CA PHE A 181 6.01 -0.03 14.20
C PHE A 181 7.21 -0.91 14.61
N LYS A 182 8.44 -0.43 14.41
CA LYS A 182 9.66 -1.12 14.89
C LYS A 182 9.66 -1.31 16.41
N GLY A 183 9.14 -0.35 17.17
CA GLY A 183 8.96 -0.48 18.62
C GLY A 183 7.99 -1.60 19.00
N LEU A 184 6.85 -1.70 18.31
CA LEU A 184 5.87 -2.78 18.50
C LEU A 184 6.50 -4.15 18.19
N VAL A 185 7.20 -4.25 17.06
CA VAL A 185 7.94 -5.46 16.65
C VAL A 185 9.00 -5.86 17.69
N SER A 186 9.83 -4.91 18.11
CA SER A 186 10.94 -5.16 19.05
C SER A 186 10.45 -5.59 20.44
N SER A 187 9.21 -5.25 20.80
CA SER A 187 8.59 -5.74 22.04
C SER A 187 8.42 -7.26 22.03
N GLY A 188 8.30 -7.88 20.85
CA GLY A 188 8.13 -9.31 20.66
C GLY A 188 6.83 -9.88 21.22
N LYS A 189 5.86 -9.03 21.59
CA LYS A 189 4.60 -9.40 22.26
C LYS A 189 3.35 -9.04 21.46
N ASP A 190 3.52 -8.39 20.32
CA ASP A 190 2.43 -7.92 19.48
C ASP A 190 2.33 -8.80 18.22
N ALA A 191 1.35 -9.72 18.21
CA ALA A 191 1.20 -10.70 17.13
C ALA A 191 0.85 -10.05 15.78
N ASP A 192 0.07 -8.96 15.75
CA ASP A 192 -0.23 -8.25 14.50
C ASP A 192 0.99 -7.50 13.98
N ALA A 193 1.80 -6.90 14.87
CA ALA A 193 3.06 -6.26 14.49
C ALA A 193 4.06 -7.27 13.91
N LEU A 194 4.21 -8.44 14.56
CA LEU A 194 5.04 -9.52 14.02
C LEU A 194 4.48 -10.06 12.70
N THR A 195 3.16 -10.06 12.53
CA THR A 195 2.53 -10.42 11.24
C THR A 195 2.93 -9.46 10.13
N ALA A 196 2.86 -8.15 10.37
CA ALA A 196 3.35 -7.15 9.41
C ALA A 196 4.86 -7.23 9.16
N GLU A 197 5.67 -7.57 10.17
CA GLU A 197 7.10 -7.81 9.98
C GLU A 197 7.35 -9.03 9.08
N GLY A 198 6.60 -10.12 9.28
CA GLY A 198 6.64 -11.29 8.41
C GLY A 198 6.34 -10.95 6.95
N GLU A 199 5.31 -10.13 6.70
CA GLU A 199 5.01 -9.62 5.35
C GLU A 199 6.17 -8.78 4.79
N LEU A 200 6.74 -7.85 5.58
CA LEU A 200 7.89 -7.05 5.17
C LEU A 200 9.10 -7.93 4.81
N LEU A 201 9.38 -8.99 5.57
CA LEU A 201 10.46 -9.92 5.30
C LEU A 201 10.24 -10.71 4.00
N LEU A 202 8.99 -11.06 3.67
CA LEU A 202 8.65 -11.69 2.38
C LEU A 202 8.92 -10.76 1.21
N GLU A 203 8.53 -9.49 1.31
CA GLU A 203 8.81 -8.47 0.30
C GLU A 203 10.31 -8.19 0.14
N GLN A 204 11.09 -8.38 1.21
CA GLN A 204 12.55 -8.31 1.19
C GLN A 204 13.23 -9.59 0.66
N GLY A 205 12.47 -10.62 0.28
CA GLY A 205 13.02 -11.88 -0.21
C GLY A 205 13.70 -12.72 0.88
N ARG A 206 13.26 -12.59 2.14
CA ARG A 206 13.80 -13.33 3.30
C ARG A 206 12.75 -14.30 3.87
N PRO A 207 12.34 -15.34 3.12
CA PRO A 207 11.20 -16.17 3.50
C PRO A 207 11.45 -17.02 4.75
N ASP A 208 12.68 -17.49 5.01
CA ASP A 208 13.00 -18.22 6.24
C ASP A 208 12.80 -17.37 7.50
N ALA A 209 13.25 -16.11 7.45
CA ALA A 209 13.06 -15.16 8.54
C ALA A 209 11.59 -14.80 8.73
N ALA A 210 10.85 -14.63 7.62
CA ALA A 210 9.41 -14.40 7.66
C ALA A 210 8.69 -15.56 8.35
N ALA A 211 8.98 -16.81 7.96
CA ALA A 211 8.38 -17.99 8.57
C ALA A 211 8.65 -18.06 10.07
N ALA A 212 9.88 -17.79 10.53
CA ALA A 212 10.21 -17.78 11.95
C ALA A 212 9.41 -16.73 12.74
N VAL A 213 9.31 -15.49 12.22
CA VAL A 213 8.56 -14.41 12.86
C VAL A 213 7.06 -14.68 12.88
N LEU A 214 6.51 -15.21 11.78
CA LEU A 214 5.08 -15.54 11.66
C LEU A 214 4.70 -16.71 12.58
N THR A 215 5.54 -17.75 12.67
CA THR A 215 5.33 -18.84 13.63
C THR A 215 5.33 -18.32 15.06
N LYS A 216 6.28 -17.45 15.42
CA LYS A 216 6.29 -16.79 16.73
C LYS A 216 5.00 -16.00 16.99
N ALA A 217 4.50 -15.25 16.00
CA ALA A 217 3.22 -14.53 16.14
C ALA A 217 2.06 -15.47 16.46
N LEU A 218 2.02 -16.64 15.81
CA LEU A 218 1.01 -17.68 16.04
C LEU A 218 1.13 -18.37 17.41
N GLU A 219 2.33 -18.44 17.98
CA GLU A 219 2.58 -18.99 19.32
C GLU A 219 2.20 -18.02 20.45
N LEU A 220 2.27 -16.70 20.21
CA LEU A 220 1.97 -15.70 21.24
C LEU A 220 0.52 -15.72 21.72
N SER A 221 -0.42 -15.89 20.79
CA SER A 221 -1.84 -15.92 21.11
C SER A 221 -2.62 -16.80 20.13
N PRO A 222 -3.52 -17.66 20.61
CA PRO A 222 -4.43 -18.39 19.75
C PRO A 222 -5.47 -17.48 19.07
N ARG A 223 -5.64 -16.24 19.55
CA ARG A 223 -6.62 -15.25 19.06
C ARG A 223 -5.97 -13.87 18.96
N PHE A 224 -5.79 -13.37 17.75
CA PHE A 224 -5.41 -11.99 17.45
C PHE A 224 -6.03 -11.59 16.11
N GLU A 225 -6.15 -10.29 15.86
CA GLU A 225 -6.95 -9.74 14.76
C GLU A 225 -6.48 -10.25 13.40
N TRP A 226 -5.18 -10.24 13.14
CA TRP A 226 -4.61 -10.62 11.85
C TRP A 226 -4.23 -12.09 11.76
N ARG A 227 -4.83 -12.95 12.59
CA ARG A 227 -4.41 -14.36 12.69
C ARG A 227 -4.55 -15.15 11.39
N GLN A 228 -5.67 -15.00 10.68
CA GLN A 228 -5.85 -15.65 9.37
C GLN A 228 -4.84 -15.12 8.36
N TYR A 229 -4.61 -13.81 8.37
CA TYR A 229 -3.62 -13.16 7.52
C TYR A 229 -2.18 -13.59 7.82
N CYS A 230 -1.85 -13.81 9.10
CA CYS A 230 -0.56 -14.35 9.54
C CYS A 230 -0.33 -15.76 8.96
N ARG A 231 -1.35 -16.62 9.00
CA ARG A 231 -1.29 -17.94 8.35
C ARG A 231 -1.12 -17.80 6.84
N LEU A 232 -1.85 -16.90 6.18
CA LEU A 232 -1.70 -16.67 4.75
C LEU A 232 -0.24 -16.28 4.40
N CYS A 233 0.36 -15.36 5.15
CA CYS A 233 1.76 -14.98 4.97
C CYS A 233 2.72 -16.15 5.24
N LEU A 234 2.43 -17.01 6.23
CA LEU A 234 3.26 -18.17 6.53
C LEU A 234 3.23 -19.18 5.37
N GLY A 235 2.06 -19.40 4.76
CA GLY A 235 1.94 -20.23 3.56
C GLY A 235 2.74 -19.67 2.38
N ARG A 236 2.69 -18.35 2.17
CA ARG A 236 3.54 -17.67 1.17
C ARG A 236 5.02 -17.80 1.46
N ALA A 237 5.42 -17.78 2.73
CA ALA A 237 6.80 -18.02 3.15
C ALA A 237 7.23 -19.44 2.78
N TYR A 238 6.41 -20.44 3.10
CA TYR A 238 6.68 -21.84 2.74
C TYR A 238 6.78 -22.06 1.24
N LEU A 239 5.92 -21.45 0.42
CA LEU A 239 6.06 -21.50 -1.04
C LEU A 239 7.42 -20.95 -1.51
N LYS A 240 7.83 -19.78 -1.00
CA LYS A 240 9.12 -19.18 -1.36
C LYS A 240 10.32 -20.00 -0.88
N MET A 241 10.14 -20.84 0.14
CA MET A 241 11.14 -21.81 0.62
C MET A 241 11.12 -23.15 -0.13
N GLY A 242 10.19 -23.35 -1.06
CA GLY A 242 10.00 -24.63 -1.77
C GLY A 242 9.27 -25.70 -0.94
N LYS A 243 8.72 -25.36 0.23
CA LYS A 243 7.91 -26.25 1.07
C LYS A 243 6.46 -26.26 0.58
N VAL A 244 6.26 -26.85 -0.61
CA VAL A 244 4.98 -26.79 -1.32
C VAL A 244 3.85 -27.47 -0.54
N ASP A 245 4.10 -28.65 0.02
CA ASP A 245 3.08 -29.43 0.76
C ASP A 245 2.60 -28.69 2.02
N ASP A 246 3.54 -28.09 2.78
CA ASP A 246 3.22 -27.31 3.98
C ASP A 246 2.38 -26.07 3.62
N ALA A 247 2.72 -25.39 2.52
CA ALA A 247 1.97 -24.24 2.04
C ALA A 247 0.56 -24.63 1.59
N GLN A 248 0.45 -25.70 0.80
CA GLN A 248 -0.83 -26.20 0.29
C GLN A 248 -1.78 -26.54 1.45
N GLY A 249 -1.33 -27.35 2.41
CA GLY A 249 -2.15 -27.74 3.56
C GLY A 249 -2.59 -26.54 4.41
N LEU A 250 -1.80 -25.47 4.45
CA LEU A 250 -2.18 -24.24 5.15
C LEU A 250 -3.24 -23.45 4.39
N PHE A 251 -3.10 -23.31 3.07
CA PHE A 251 -4.08 -22.62 2.23
C PHE A 251 -5.39 -23.38 2.15
N GLU A 252 -5.38 -24.71 2.06
CA GLU A 252 -6.59 -25.54 2.09
C GLU A 252 -7.42 -25.29 3.35
N LYS A 253 -6.77 -25.26 4.52
CA LYS A 253 -7.45 -24.93 5.79
C LYS A 253 -8.01 -23.51 5.78
N LEU A 254 -7.27 -22.53 5.26
CA LEU A 254 -7.73 -21.15 5.18
C LEU A 254 -8.90 -20.96 4.20
N ALA A 255 -8.87 -21.67 3.07
CA ALA A 255 -9.97 -21.68 2.10
C ALA A 255 -11.23 -22.32 2.71
N GLN A 256 -11.09 -23.39 3.49
CA GLN A 256 -12.20 -23.98 4.25
C GLN A 256 -12.77 -23.02 5.30
N GLU A 257 -11.93 -22.16 5.87
CA GLU A 257 -12.33 -21.07 6.77
C GLU A 257 -12.94 -19.86 6.03
N GLY A 258 -13.04 -19.91 4.70
CA GLY A 258 -13.66 -18.89 3.85
C GLY A 258 -12.71 -17.81 3.33
N LEU A 259 -11.41 -17.87 3.64
CA LEU A 259 -10.46 -16.82 3.23
C LEU A 259 -10.24 -16.85 1.71
N VAL A 260 -10.77 -15.83 1.03
CA VAL A 260 -10.71 -15.66 -0.44
C VAL A 260 -9.28 -15.72 -0.97
N GLU A 261 -8.33 -15.07 -0.29
CA GLU A 261 -6.94 -15.04 -0.71
C GLU A 261 -6.31 -16.44 -0.72
N ALA A 262 -6.75 -17.37 0.13
CA ALA A 262 -6.22 -18.72 0.14
C ALA A 262 -6.65 -19.52 -1.10
N ASP A 263 -7.89 -19.37 -1.56
CA ASP A 263 -8.34 -19.98 -2.83
C ASP A 263 -7.57 -19.40 -4.03
N MET A 264 -7.20 -18.11 -3.99
CA MET A 264 -6.36 -17.50 -5.03
C MET A 264 -4.95 -18.11 -5.05
N GLU A 265 -4.32 -18.30 -3.89
CA GLU A 265 -3.00 -18.95 -3.81
C GLU A 265 -3.06 -20.40 -4.30
N LEU A 266 -4.07 -21.18 -3.90
CA LEU A 266 -4.27 -22.55 -4.37
C LEU A 266 -4.46 -22.62 -5.90
N ALA A 267 -5.27 -21.70 -6.45
CA ALA A 267 -5.46 -21.63 -7.90
C ALA A 267 -4.16 -21.34 -8.66
N GLU A 268 -3.29 -20.46 -8.13
CA GLU A 268 -1.99 -20.18 -8.73
C GLU A 268 -1.08 -21.41 -8.67
N MET A 269 -1.05 -22.12 -7.54
CA MET A 269 -0.27 -23.35 -7.37
C MET A 269 -0.70 -24.45 -8.36
N LEU A 270 -2.01 -24.59 -8.59
CA LEU A 270 -2.57 -25.65 -9.43
C LEU A 270 -2.52 -25.34 -10.94
N ARG A 271 -2.24 -24.09 -11.33
CA ARG A 271 -2.30 -23.66 -12.75
C ARG A 271 -1.48 -24.55 -13.70
N GLY A 272 -0.37 -25.13 -13.23
CA GLY A 272 0.51 -25.99 -14.02
C GLY A 272 0.22 -27.50 -13.93
N SER A 273 -0.57 -27.94 -12.95
CA SER A 273 -0.78 -29.37 -12.65
C SER A 273 -2.23 -29.82 -12.81
N ASP A 274 -3.19 -28.96 -12.48
CA ASP A 274 -4.63 -29.22 -12.58
C ASP A 274 -5.39 -27.93 -12.94
N ALA A 275 -5.58 -27.74 -14.25
CA ALA A 275 -6.19 -26.52 -14.78
C ALA A 275 -7.68 -26.38 -14.43
N ASP A 276 -8.38 -27.48 -14.17
CA ASP A 276 -9.81 -27.45 -13.90
C ASP A 276 -10.08 -27.17 -12.41
N GLU A 277 -9.31 -27.78 -11.50
CA GLU A 277 -9.37 -27.41 -10.08
C GLU A 277 -8.89 -25.98 -9.87
N ALA A 278 -7.83 -25.53 -10.57
CA ALA A 278 -7.38 -24.13 -10.51
C ALA A 278 -8.50 -23.14 -10.91
N ARG A 279 -9.27 -23.48 -11.95
CA ARG A 279 -10.41 -22.68 -12.42
C ARG A 279 -11.54 -22.67 -11.39
N GLN A 280 -11.84 -23.82 -10.79
CA GLN A 280 -12.86 -23.95 -9.76
C GLN A 280 -12.52 -23.09 -8.53
N ARG A 281 -11.25 -23.10 -8.10
CA ARG A 281 -10.76 -22.25 -7.00
C ARG A 281 -10.87 -20.76 -7.30
N MET A 282 -10.51 -20.34 -8.51
CA MET A 282 -10.73 -18.95 -8.94
C MET A 282 -12.21 -18.55 -8.94
N TYR A 283 -13.09 -19.46 -9.35
CA TYR A 283 -14.53 -19.21 -9.32
C TYR A 283 -15.04 -19.02 -7.87
N THR A 284 -14.64 -19.90 -6.95
CA THR A 284 -14.95 -19.78 -5.52
C THR A 284 -14.46 -18.46 -4.94
N ALA A 285 -13.20 -18.08 -5.23
CA ALA A 285 -12.64 -16.80 -4.80
C ALA A 285 -13.44 -15.60 -5.34
N ALA A 286 -13.87 -15.63 -6.60
CA ALA A 286 -14.67 -14.56 -7.20
C ALA A 286 -16.07 -14.45 -6.58
N CYS A 287 -16.70 -15.57 -6.24
CA CYS A 287 -18.00 -15.58 -5.57
C CYS A 287 -17.91 -15.09 -4.12
N ASN A 288 -16.88 -15.52 -3.39
CA ASN A 288 -16.69 -15.16 -1.99
C ASN A 288 -16.16 -13.73 -1.83
N GLY A 289 -15.26 -13.26 -2.70
CA GLY A 289 -14.78 -11.86 -2.68
C GLY A 289 -15.84 -10.81 -3.04
N ARG A 290 -16.99 -11.22 -3.61
CA ARG A 290 -18.16 -10.34 -3.78
C ARG A 290 -19.09 -10.33 -2.56
N ARG A 291 -19.02 -11.35 -1.71
CA ARG A 291 -19.78 -11.45 -0.45
C ARG A 291 -19.00 -10.84 0.71
N GLU A 292 -17.68 -10.98 0.67
CA GLU A 292 -16.72 -10.37 1.56
C GLU A 292 -15.97 -9.28 0.78
N THR A 293 -16.55 -8.09 0.66
CA THR A 293 -15.65 -6.93 0.62
C THR A 293 -14.90 -6.94 1.93
N PRO A 294 -13.57 -7.00 1.92
CA PRO A 294 -12.80 -7.69 2.96
C PRO A 294 -13.19 -7.14 4.32
N HIS A 295 -13.18 -7.99 5.34
CA HIS A 295 -12.66 -7.56 6.62
C HIS A 295 -11.33 -6.88 6.32
N ALA A 296 -11.41 -5.57 6.14
CA ALA A 296 -10.26 -4.77 6.00
C ALA A 296 -9.68 -4.84 7.40
N PHE A 297 -8.75 -5.79 7.56
CA PHE A 297 -7.91 -5.96 8.71
C PHE A 297 -7.20 -4.60 8.90
N PHE A 298 -7.90 -3.72 9.59
CA PHE A 298 -7.54 -2.34 9.86
C PHE A 298 -7.19 -2.24 11.33
#